data_AF-A0A4P5VU37-F1
#
_entry.id   AF-A0A4P5VU37-F1
#
_cell.length_a   1.000
_cell.length_b   1.000
_cell.length_c   1.000
_cell.angle_alpha   90.00
_cell.angle_beta   90.00
_cell.angle_gamma   90.00
#
_symmetry.space_group_name_H-M   'P 1'
#
loop_
_entity.id
_entity.type
_entity.pdbx_description
1 polymer ?
#
loop_
_entity_poly.entity_id
_entity_poly.type
_entity_poly.pdbx_seq_one_letter_code
_entity_poly.pdbx_strand_id
1 'polypeptide(L)'
;MNVAVLTMPLSESEGVPAAVAPPLVPTPGATPSPPHPDLSPPDFHARPWVHARAVGGIAALGLAAGVAGQAEALARAPAGLAAAVGVILLATPALVVGHQYLRMRASPGALLSAVADAFTRGGVVALGVSPAVVWLSATSDLGPTVGALVLFALGAFVLLRTLLNLVDVERLAGGSTEGAGTFALLWTGLGGLIGLRLLFFFTF
;
A
#
# COMPACT_ATOMS: atom_id res chain seq x y z
N MET A 1 34.90 27.89 -34.84
CA MET A 1 35.61 26.90 -34.00
C MET A 1 35.24 25.53 -34.55
N ASN A 2 36.17 24.90 -35.27
CA ASN A 2 35.99 23.61 -35.93
C ASN A 2 36.43 22.50 -34.98
N VAL A 3 35.51 21.60 -34.62
CA VAL A 3 35.81 20.42 -33.80
C VAL A 3 36.15 19.28 -34.76
N ALA A 4 37.42 18.88 -34.77
CA ALA A 4 37.92 17.76 -35.56
C ALA A 4 37.37 16.45 -34.97
N VAL A 5 36.64 15.70 -35.79
CA VAL A 5 36.15 14.35 -35.50
C VAL A 5 37.31 13.38 -35.71
N LEU A 6 37.82 12.80 -34.63
CA LEU A 6 38.83 11.73 -34.63
C LEU A 6 38.13 10.39 -34.85
N THR A 7 38.14 9.91 -36.09
CA THR A 7 37.80 8.54 -36.46
C THR A 7 38.95 7.60 -36.08
N MET A 8 38.77 6.78 -35.04
CA MET A 8 39.66 5.68 -34.73
C MET A 8 39.34 4.46 -35.62
N PRO A 9 40.35 3.80 -36.21
CA PRO A 9 40.15 2.59 -37.00
C PRO A 9 39.83 1.40 -36.10
N LEU A 10 38.84 0.62 -36.55
CA LEU A 10 38.48 -0.69 -36.02
C LEU A 10 39.69 -1.63 -36.11
N SER A 11 40.23 -2.01 -34.96
CA SER A 11 41.20 -3.10 -34.87
C SER A 11 40.44 -4.42 -35.02
N GLU A 12 40.61 -5.07 -36.17
CA GLU A 12 40.26 -6.47 -36.38
C GLU A 12 40.95 -7.33 -35.33
N SER A 13 40.19 -7.82 -34.35
CA SER A 13 40.65 -8.84 -33.42
C SER A 13 40.55 -10.20 -34.10
N GLU A 14 41.73 -10.77 -34.34
CA GLU A 14 41.99 -12.11 -34.84
C GLU A 14 41.15 -13.19 -34.14
N GLY A 15 40.79 -14.21 -34.92
CA GLY A 15 39.96 -15.34 -34.51
C GLY A 15 40.52 -16.10 -33.31
N VAL A 16 39.72 -16.14 -32.25
CA VAL A 16 39.89 -17.07 -31.13
C VAL A 16 39.52 -18.47 -31.64
N PRO A 17 40.43 -19.47 -31.61
CA PRO A 17 40.06 -20.84 -31.94
C PRO A 17 39.00 -21.32 -30.94
N ALA A 18 37.93 -21.93 -31.45
CA ALA A 18 36.86 -22.51 -30.66
C ALA A 18 37.44 -23.53 -29.67
N ALA A 19 37.62 -23.09 -28.43
CA ALA A 19 37.99 -23.95 -27.33
C ALA A 19 36.83 -24.93 -27.12
N VAL A 20 37.06 -26.19 -27.51
CA VAL A 20 36.18 -27.31 -27.22
C VAL A 20 35.95 -27.34 -25.71
N ALA A 21 34.72 -27.02 -25.30
CA ALA A 21 34.32 -27.06 -23.90
C ALA A 21 34.53 -28.50 -23.37
N PRO A 22 35.17 -28.68 -22.20
CA PRO A 22 35.28 -30.00 -21.60
C PRO A 22 33.88 -30.53 -21.26
N PRO A 23 33.66 -31.86 -21.30
CA PRO A 23 32.38 -32.45 -20.95
C PRO A 23 32.00 -32.07 -19.51
N LEU A 24 30.81 -31.50 -19.36
CA LEU A 24 30.18 -31.18 -18.07
C LEU A 24 30.11 -32.44 -17.22
N VAL A 25 31.02 -32.56 -16.25
CA VAL A 25 30.88 -33.52 -15.16
C VAL A 25 29.67 -33.06 -14.34
N PRO A 26 28.61 -33.86 -14.18
CA PRO A 26 27.47 -33.48 -13.34
C PRO A 26 27.95 -33.42 -11.89
N THR A 27 28.07 -32.21 -11.34
CA THR A 27 28.39 -31.99 -9.93
C THR A 27 27.25 -32.52 -9.07
N PRO A 28 27.42 -33.63 -8.33
CA PRO A 28 26.41 -34.12 -7.41
C PRO A 28 26.45 -33.22 -6.17
N GLY A 29 25.50 -32.30 -6.05
CA GLY A 29 25.46 -31.38 -4.91
C GLY A 29 24.89 -29.99 -5.16
N ALA A 30 24.24 -29.74 -6.31
CA ALA A 30 23.42 -28.54 -6.44
C ALA A 30 22.21 -28.65 -5.50
N THR A 31 22.41 -28.26 -4.25
CA THR A 31 21.35 -27.95 -3.30
C THR A 31 20.36 -27.03 -4.02
N PRO A 32 19.06 -27.37 -4.09
CA PRO A 32 18.09 -26.51 -4.75
C PRO A 32 18.18 -25.13 -4.10
N SER A 33 18.50 -24.11 -4.91
CA SER A 33 18.45 -22.73 -4.45
C SER A 33 17.09 -22.50 -3.79
N PRO A 34 17.03 -21.97 -2.55
CA PRO A 34 15.76 -21.65 -1.94
C PRO A 34 14.99 -20.73 -2.90
N PRO A 35 13.67 -20.95 -3.08
CA PRO A 35 12.88 -20.12 -3.99
C PRO A 35 13.06 -18.65 -3.59
N HIS A 36 13.68 -17.86 -4.47
CA HIS A 36 13.71 -16.42 -4.29
C HIS A 36 12.26 -15.94 -4.28
N PRO A 37 11.81 -15.23 -3.24
CA PRO A 37 10.50 -14.60 -3.25
C PRO A 37 10.40 -13.74 -4.50
N ASP A 38 9.40 -14.00 -5.34
CA ASP A 38 9.13 -13.17 -6.49
C ASP A 38 8.69 -11.80 -5.98
N LEU A 39 9.62 -10.83 -6.05
CA LEU A 39 9.41 -9.44 -5.67
C LEU A 39 8.83 -8.62 -6.83
N SER A 40 8.38 -9.27 -7.91
CA SER A 40 7.67 -8.61 -8.99
C SER A 40 6.50 -7.82 -8.41
N PRO A 41 6.36 -6.52 -8.76
CA PRO A 41 5.22 -5.73 -8.33
C PRO A 41 3.94 -6.51 -8.71
N PRO A 42 2.97 -6.70 -7.80
CA PRO A 42 1.73 -7.34 -8.17
C PRO A 42 1.13 -6.59 -9.36
N ASP A 43 0.66 -7.33 -10.35
CA ASP A 43 0.26 -6.79 -11.64
C ASP A 43 -1.05 -5.98 -11.48
N PHE A 44 -0.92 -4.71 -11.11
CA PHE A 44 -2.03 -3.82 -10.74
C PHE A 44 -3.02 -3.57 -11.87
N HIS A 45 -2.60 -3.78 -13.11
CA HIS A 45 -3.45 -3.65 -14.28
C HIS A 45 -4.38 -4.86 -14.51
N ALA A 46 -4.12 -5.99 -13.85
CA ALA A 46 -4.84 -7.22 -14.14
C ALA A 46 -6.21 -7.35 -13.46
N ARG A 47 -6.53 -6.53 -12.43
CA ARG A 47 -7.74 -6.75 -11.58
C ARG A 47 -8.46 -5.47 -11.15
N PRO A 48 -9.05 -4.69 -12.08
CA PRO A 48 -9.78 -3.45 -11.75
C PRO A 48 -10.95 -3.66 -10.77
N TRP A 49 -11.53 -4.87 -10.76
CA TRP A 49 -12.62 -5.27 -9.87
C TRP A 49 -12.22 -5.34 -8.38
N VAL A 50 -10.94 -5.51 -8.08
CA VAL A 50 -10.43 -5.53 -6.70
C VAL A 50 -10.42 -4.11 -6.11
N HIS A 51 -9.98 -3.12 -6.89
CA HIS A 51 -10.01 -1.71 -6.50
C HIS A 51 -11.44 -1.18 -6.38
N ALA A 52 -12.32 -1.56 -7.31
CA ALA A 52 -13.73 -1.19 -7.24
C ALA A 52 -14.42 -1.75 -5.99
N ARG A 53 -14.08 -2.98 -5.55
CA ARG A 53 -14.58 -3.55 -4.30
C ARG A 53 -14.01 -2.85 -3.06
N ALA A 54 -12.74 -2.46 -3.10
CA ALA A 54 -12.10 -1.76 -2.00
C ALA A 54 -12.76 -0.39 -1.76
N VAL A 55 -12.84 0.42 -2.82
CA VAL A 55 -13.46 1.75 -2.79
C VAL A 55 -14.96 1.63 -2.50
N GLY A 56 -15.64 0.69 -3.18
CA GLY A 56 -17.05 0.42 -2.97
C GLY A 56 -17.37 -0.03 -1.54
N GLY A 57 -16.47 -0.76 -0.88
CA GLY A 57 -16.63 -1.20 0.49
C GLY A 57 -16.49 -0.11 1.53
N ILE A 58 -15.47 0.73 1.37
CA ILE A 58 -15.27 1.90 2.24
C ILE A 58 -16.45 2.87 2.05
N ALA A 59 -16.89 3.08 0.81
CA ALA A 59 -18.06 3.90 0.51
C ALA A 59 -19.35 3.29 1.10
N ALA A 60 -19.58 1.99 0.93
CA ALA A 60 -20.75 1.30 1.46
C ALA A 60 -20.81 1.35 2.98
N LEU A 61 -19.68 1.17 3.67
CA LEU A 61 -19.61 1.27 5.12
C LEU A 61 -19.82 2.71 5.60
N GLY A 62 -19.25 3.69 4.90
CA GLY A 62 -19.47 5.11 5.17
C GLY A 62 -20.95 5.51 5.01
N LEU A 63 -21.61 5.01 3.96
CA LEU A 63 -23.05 5.19 3.76
C LEU A 63 -23.86 4.46 4.84
N ALA A 64 -23.50 3.22 5.19
CA ALA A 64 -24.17 2.45 6.24
C ALA A 64 -24.13 3.16 7.60
N ALA A 65 -22.96 3.71 7.96
CA ALA A 65 -22.78 4.50 9.17
C ALA A 65 -23.51 5.86 9.10
N GLY A 66 -23.62 6.46 7.91
CA GLY A 66 -24.39 7.68 7.69
C GLY A 66 -25.91 7.48 7.79
N VAL A 67 -26.43 6.36 7.30
CA VAL A 67 -27.84 5.96 7.45
C VAL A 67 -28.18 5.71 8.93
N ALA A 68 -27.21 5.21 9.71
CA ALA A 68 -27.35 5.00 11.14
C ALA A 68 -27.45 6.30 11.96
N GLY A 69 -26.87 7.38 11.47
CA GLY A 69 -26.62 8.63 12.21
C GLY A 69 -27.42 9.83 11.70
N GLN A 70 -28.73 9.71 11.49
CA GLN A 70 -29.61 10.82 11.04
C GLN A 70 -29.21 11.43 9.67
N ALA A 71 -30.16 12.10 9.00
CA ALA A 71 -29.98 12.61 7.63
C ALA A 71 -28.77 13.56 7.46
N GLU A 72 -28.33 14.22 8.54
CA GLU A 72 -27.13 15.05 8.57
C GLU A 72 -25.81 14.26 8.42
N ALA A 73 -25.69 13.04 8.95
CA ALA A 73 -24.48 12.24 8.76
C ALA A 73 -24.37 11.73 7.32
N LEU A 74 -25.50 11.46 6.67
CA LEU A 74 -25.54 11.10 5.24
C LEU A 74 -25.09 12.27 4.35
N ALA A 75 -25.45 13.51 4.72
CA ALA A 75 -24.97 14.72 4.04
C ALA A 75 -23.46 14.96 4.20
N ARG A 76 -22.85 14.46 5.30
CA ARG A 76 -21.41 14.56 5.58
C ARG A 76 -20.59 13.37 5.08
N ALA A 77 -21.24 12.29 4.63
CA ALA A 77 -20.56 11.11 4.08
C ALA A 77 -19.60 11.44 2.91
N PRO A 78 -19.94 12.33 1.95
CA PRO A 78 -19.01 12.75 0.90
C PRO A 78 -17.78 13.47 1.47
N ALA A 79 -17.94 14.27 2.53
CA ALA A 79 -16.85 14.97 3.20
C ALA A 79 -15.93 13.99 3.94
N GLY A 80 -16.48 12.96 4.59
CA GLY A 80 -15.71 11.89 5.21
C GLY A 80 -14.90 11.06 4.20
N LEU A 81 -15.49 10.75 3.04
CA LEU A 81 -14.78 10.08 1.94
C LEU A 81 -13.68 10.97 1.36
N ALA A 82 -13.98 12.26 1.14
CA ALA A 82 -13.01 13.25 0.67
C ALA A 82 -11.88 13.45 1.68
N ALA A 83 -12.16 13.42 2.98
CA ALA A 83 -11.15 13.46 4.03
C ALA A 83 -10.25 12.22 3.97
N ALA A 84 -10.82 11.02 3.86
CA ALA A 84 -10.04 9.78 3.75
C ALA A 84 -9.16 9.76 2.50
N VAL A 85 -9.70 10.15 1.34
CA VAL A 85 -8.93 10.28 0.09
C VAL A 85 -7.87 11.38 0.22
N GLY A 86 -8.20 12.51 0.84
CA GLY A 86 -7.28 13.61 1.11
C GLY A 86 -6.11 13.20 2.00
N VAL A 87 -6.37 12.44 3.06
CA VAL A 87 -5.31 11.86 3.92
C VAL A 87 -4.39 10.99 3.09
N ILE A 88 -4.92 10.10 2.25
CA ILE A 88 -4.10 9.21 1.41
C ILE A 88 -3.27 10.02 0.42
N LEU A 89 -3.89 10.98 -0.28
CA LEU A 89 -3.20 11.83 -1.26
C LEU A 89 -2.11 12.70 -0.62
N LEU A 90 -2.30 13.16 0.61
CA LEU A 90 -1.31 13.96 1.35
C LEU A 90 -0.24 13.10 2.01
N ALA A 91 -0.59 11.91 2.49
CA ALA A 91 0.34 11.00 3.15
C ALA A 91 1.23 10.23 2.16
N THR A 92 0.78 10.03 0.92
CA THR A 92 1.55 9.30 -0.11
C THR A 92 2.86 10.00 -0.49
N PRO A 93 2.90 11.32 -0.79
CA PRO A 93 4.16 12.03 -1.02
C PRO A 93 5.08 11.99 0.20
N ALA A 94 4.54 12.12 1.41
CA ALA A 94 5.31 12.00 2.65
C ALA A 94 5.93 10.60 2.81
N LEU A 95 5.22 9.55 2.37
CA LEU A 95 5.72 8.19 2.37
C LEU A 95 6.93 8.05 1.43
N VAL A 96 6.83 8.61 0.22
CA VAL A 96 7.91 8.57 -0.77
C VAL A 96 9.12 9.39 -0.33
N VAL A 97 8.90 10.60 0.21
CA VAL A 97 9.99 11.46 0.71
C VAL A 97 10.69 10.82 1.91
N GLY A 98 9.93 10.28 2.86
CA GLY A 98 10.48 9.60 4.02
C GLY A 98 11.25 8.33 3.66
N HIS A 99 10.78 7.60 2.64
CA HIS A 99 11.51 6.48 2.05
C HIS A 99 12.88 6.88 1.52
N GLN A 100 12.94 7.95 0.72
CA GLN A 100 14.19 8.46 0.15
C GLN A 100 15.13 8.99 1.23
N TYR A 101 14.60 9.66 2.25
CA TYR A 101 15.39 10.23 3.35
C TYR A 101 16.02 9.14 4.23
N LEU A 102 15.28 8.07 4.52
CA LEU A 102 15.73 6.96 5.36
C LEU A 102 16.55 5.91 4.59
N ARG A 103 16.73 6.09 3.27
CA ARG A 103 17.44 5.14 2.38
C ARG A 103 16.94 3.70 2.54
N MET A 104 15.62 3.54 2.64
CA MET A 104 15.00 2.22 2.73
C MET A 104 15.31 1.39 1.49
N ARG A 105 15.52 0.08 1.67
CA ARG A 105 15.93 -0.86 0.62
C ARG A 105 14.77 -1.29 -0.27
N ALA A 106 13.56 -1.32 0.26
CA ALA A 106 12.37 -1.63 -0.52
C ALA A 106 12.22 -0.64 -1.69
N SER A 107 11.70 -1.08 -2.83
CA SER A 107 11.35 -0.13 -3.88
C SER A 107 10.11 0.68 -3.48
N PRO A 108 9.99 1.96 -3.87
CA PRO A 108 8.80 2.76 -3.62
C PRO A 108 7.52 2.08 -4.14
N GLY A 109 7.61 1.36 -5.26
CA GLY A 109 6.50 0.58 -5.82
C GLY A 109 6.04 -0.55 -4.91
N ALA A 110 6.96 -1.25 -4.25
CA ALA A 110 6.63 -2.30 -3.29
C ALA A 110 5.94 -1.75 -2.04
N LEU A 111 6.34 -0.56 -1.58
CA LEU A 111 5.68 0.10 -0.45
C LEU A 111 4.27 0.58 -0.79
N LEU A 112 4.09 1.23 -1.94
CA LEU A 112 2.77 1.66 -2.41
C LEU A 112 1.84 0.46 -2.63
N SER A 113 2.39 -0.65 -3.12
CA SER A 113 1.69 -1.93 -3.24
C SER A 113 1.21 -2.46 -1.90
N ALA A 114 2.08 -2.49 -0.89
CA ALA A 114 1.75 -2.91 0.47
C ALA A 114 0.64 -2.07 1.11
N VAL A 115 0.66 -0.76 0.89
CA VAL A 115 -0.39 0.17 1.32
C VAL A 115 -1.70 -0.14 0.58
N ALA A 116 -1.65 -0.27 -0.74
CA ALA A 116 -2.82 -0.58 -1.57
C ALA A 116 -3.48 -1.92 -1.19
N ASP A 117 -2.70 -2.96 -0.87
CA ASP A 117 -3.21 -4.26 -0.41
C ASP A 117 -3.92 -4.11 0.95
N ALA A 118 -3.35 -3.35 1.89
CA ALA A 118 -3.97 -3.11 3.19
C ALA A 118 -5.33 -2.38 3.04
N PHE A 119 -5.40 -1.35 2.20
CA PHE A 119 -6.66 -0.66 1.88
C PHE A 119 -7.67 -1.58 1.20
N THR A 120 -7.20 -2.44 0.29
CA THR A 120 -8.06 -3.39 -0.42
C THR A 120 -8.71 -4.37 0.54
N ARG A 121 -7.92 -4.97 1.43
CA ARG A 121 -8.43 -5.87 2.47
C ARG A 121 -9.38 -5.14 3.42
N GLY A 122 -9.04 -3.91 3.81
CA GLY A 122 -9.92 -3.04 4.58
C GLY A 122 -11.28 -2.87 3.91
N GLY A 123 -11.32 -2.52 2.63
CA GLY A 123 -12.57 -2.37 1.89
C GLY A 123 -13.38 -3.67 1.76
N VAL A 124 -12.73 -4.83 1.63
CA VAL A 124 -13.43 -6.13 1.63
C VAL A 124 -14.04 -6.43 2.99
N VAL A 125 -13.32 -6.19 4.09
CA VAL A 125 -13.85 -6.31 5.46
C VAL A 125 -15.03 -5.34 5.64
N ALA A 126 -14.88 -4.10 5.16
CA ALA A 126 -15.93 -3.10 5.21
C ALA A 126 -17.20 -3.56 4.50
N LEU A 127 -17.10 -4.12 3.29
CA LEU A 127 -18.25 -4.72 2.57
C LEU A 127 -18.92 -5.82 3.39
N GLY A 128 -18.15 -6.71 4.00
CA GLY A 128 -18.69 -7.81 4.79
C GLY A 128 -19.44 -7.34 6.04
N VAL A 129 -18.97 -6.28 6.69
CA VAL A 129 -19.55 -5.76 7.94
C VAL A 129 -20.69 -4.77 7.68
N SER A 130 -20.74 -4.12 6.50
CA SER A 130 -21.73 -3.10 6.15
C SER A 130 -23.20 -3.55 6.36
N PRO A 131 -23.64 -4.73 5.89
CA PRO A 131 -25.04 -5.17 6.09
C PRO A 131 -25.40 -5.33 7.56
N ALA A 132 -24.46 -5.80 8.39
CA ALA A 132 -24.68 -5.93 9.83
C ALA A 132 -24.83 -4.56 10.50
N VAL A 133 -24.01 -3.57 10.10
CA VAL A 133 -24.13 -2.18 10.59
C VAL A 133 -25.46 -1.57 10.18
N VAL A 134 -25.90 -1.73 8.93
CA VAL A 134 -27.21 -1.26 8.47
C VAL A 134 -28.33 -1.91 9.27
N TRP A 135 -28.31 -3.23 9.41
CA TRP A 135 -29.33 -3.97 10.14
C TRP A 135 -29.40 -3.55 11.61
N LEU A 136 -28.25 -3.45 12.27
CA LEU A 136 -28.18 -3.07 13.67
C LEU A 136 -28.63 -1.62 13.88
N SER A 137 -28.35 -0.74 12.93
CA SER A 137 -28.80 0.65 12.96
C SER A 137 -30.29 0.80 12.71
N ALA A 138 -30.88 -0.08 11.88
CA ALA A 138 -32.32 -0.10 11.65
C ALA A 138 -33.10 -0.66 12.85
N THR A 139 -32.45 -1.45 13.72
CA THR A 139 -33.10 -2.17 14.83
C THR A 139 -32.74 -1.63 16.21
N SER A 140 -31.75 -0.76 16.33
CA SER A 140 -31.30 -0.21 17.61
C SER A 140 -30.92 1.27 17.51
N ASP A 141 -31.22 2.04 18.55
CA ASP A 141 -30.75 3.43 18.71
C ASP A 141 -29.22 3.52 18.90
N LEU A 142 -28.53 2.38 18.99
CA LEU A 142 -27.08 2.28 19.11
C LEU A 142 -26.36 2.35 17.75
N GLY A 143 -27.09 2.40 16.63
CA GLY A 143 -26.56 2.45 15.27
C GLY A 143 -25.37 3.40 15.08
N PRO A 144 -25.46 4.69 15.48
CA PRO A 144 -24.35 5.63 15.33
C PRO A 144 -23.09 5.21 16.09
N THR A 145 -23.25 4.73 17.33
CA THR A 145 -22.15 4.32 18.21
C THR A 145 -21.46 3.08 17.66
N VAL A 146 -22.24 2.10 17.20
CA VAL A 146 -21.68 0.88 16.60
C VAL A 146 -21.03 1.18 15.25
N GLY A 147 -21.63 2.03 14.43
CA GLY A 147 -21.04 2.49 13.17
C GLY A 147 -19.69 3.18 13.41
N ALA A 148 -19.60 4.07 14.40
CA ALA A 148 -18.36 4.73 14.78
C ALA A 148 -17.29 3.73 15.28
N LEU A 149 -17.68 2.77 16.13
CA LEU A 149 -16.78 1.73 16.60
C LEU A 149 -16.25 0.84 15.48
N VAL A 150 -17.12 0.45 14.53
CA VAL A 150 -16.71 -0.36 13.37
C VAL A 150 -15.79 0.42 12.46
N LEU A 151 -16.07 1.70 12.18
CA LEU A 151 -15.19 2.55 11.40
C LEU A 151 -13.83 2.75 12.08
N PHE A 152 -13.82 2.95 13.39
CA PHE A 152 -12.59 3.05 14.19
C PHE A 152 -11.79 1.74 14.14
N ALA A 153 -12.43 0.60 14.38
CA ALA A 153 -11.81 -0.71 14.32
C ALA A 153 -11.26 -1.02 12.92
N LEU A 154 -11.98 -0.62 11.86
CA LEU A 154 -11.53 -0.77 10.49
C LEU A 154 -10.31 0.11 10.19
N GLY A 155 -10.33 1.37 10.62
CA GLY A 155 -9.18 2.27 10.50
C GLY A 155 -7.95 1.71 11.20
N ALA A 156 -8.11 1.23 12.45
CA ALA A 156 -7.05 0.57 13.20
C ALA A 156 -6.53 -0.70 12.49
N PHE A 157 -7.43 -1.51 11.94
CA PHE A 157 -7.08 -2.71 11.18
C PHE A 157 -6.26 -2.38 9.93
N VAL A 158 -6.69 -1.39 9.14
CA VAL A 158 -5.95 -0.95 7.94
C VAL A 158 -4.57 -0.41 8.33
N LEU A 159 -4.50 0.44 9.34
CA LEU A 159 -3.23 0.99 9.83
C LEU A 159 -2.26 -0.11 10.28
N LEU A 160 -2.74 -1.04 11.12
CA LEU A 160 -1.93 -2.16 11.58
C LEU A 160 -1.44 -3.02 10.41
N ARG A 161 -2.31 -3.31 9.43
CA ARG A 161 -1.93 -4.06 8.24
C ARG A 161 -0.90 -3.31 7.39
N THR A 162 -1.06 -2.00 7.23
CA THR A 162 -0.08 -1.18 6.53
C THR A 162 1.27 -1.23 7.24
N LEU A 163 1.32 -1.05 8.56
CA LEU A 163 2.53 -1.17 9.37
C LEU A 163 3.24 -2.52 9.15
N LEU A 164 2.50 -3.62 9.30
CA LEU A 164 3.04 -4.98 9.14
C LEU A 164 3.56 -5.21 7.71
N ASN A 165 2.77 -4.82 6.70
CA ASN A 165 3.17 -4.99 5.30
C ASN A 165 4.43 -4.17 4.95
N LEU A 166 4.58 -2.94 5.49
CA LEU A 166 5.79 -2.13 5.29
C LEU A 166 7.02 -2.80 5.91
N VAL A 167 6.90 -3.31 7.13
CA VAL A 167 7.99 -4.02 7.82
C VAL A 167 8.37 -5.29 7.06
N ASP A 168 7.38 -6.06 6.59
CA ASP A 168 7.61 -7.28 5.82
C ASP A 168 8.30 -6.99 4.48
N VAL A 169 7.86 -5.96 3.76
CA VAL A 169 8.46 -5.55 2.48
C VAL A 169 9.92 -5.11 2.67
N GLU A 170 10.22 -4.33 3.71
CA GLU A 170 11.59 -3.92 4.00
C GLU A 170 12.46 -5.10 4.45
N ARG A 171 11.91 -6.02 5.26
CA ARG A 171 12.59 -7.24 5.67
C ARG A 171 12.95 -8.11 4.47
N LEU A 172 12.04 -8.26 3.51
CA LEU A 172 12.26 -9.01 2.27
C LEU A 172 13.30 -8.35 1.37
N ALA A 173 13.39 -7.02 1.39
CA ALA A 173 14.45 -6.26 0.71
C ALA A 173 15.80 -6.31 1.45
N GLY A 174 15.88 -7.02 2.58
CA GLY A 174 17.08 -7.12 3.42
C GLY A 174 17.42 -5.82 4.15
N GLY A 175 16.42 -4.97 4.43
CA GLY A 175 16.56 -3.73 5.18
C GLY A 175 16.39 -3.90 6.70
N SER A 176 16.53 -2.80 7.44
CA SER A 176 16.36 -2.78 8.91
C SER A 176 14.89 -2.75 9.30
N THR A 177 14.44 -3.74 10.07
CA THR A 177 13.06 -3.84 10.57
C THR A 177 12.74 -2.75 11.61
N GLU A 178 13.70 -2.33 12.42
CA GLU A 178 13.52 -1.26 13.40
C GLU A 178 13.31 0.10 12.72
N GLY A 179 14.07 0.37 11.65
CA GLY A 179 13.91 1.58 10.85
C GLY A 179 12.56 1.63 10.14
N ALA A 180 12.17 0.50 9.52
CA ALA A 180 10.86 0.36 8.87
C ALA A 180 9.69 0.55 9.85
N GLY A 181 9.77 -0.07 11.02
CA GLY A 181 8.74 0.03 12.06
C GLY A 181 8.60 1.47 12.57
N THR A 182 9.72 2.13 12.88
CA THR A 182 9.72 3.53 13.33
C THR A 182 9.16 4.46 12.26
N PHE A 183 9.58 4.29 11.01
CA PHE A 183 9.07 5.06 9.88
C PHE A 183 7.57 4.89 9.69
N ALA A 184 7.11 3.64 9.67
CA ALA A 184 5.71 3.34 9.47
C ALA A 184 4.86 3.89 10.62
N LEU A 185 5.35 3.83 11.87
CA LEU A 185 4.70 4.47 13.02
C LEU A 185 4.60 5.99 12.88
N LEU A 186 5.68 6.66 12.48
CA LEU A 186 5.70 8.11 12.26
C LEU A 186 4.73 8.49 11.13
N TRP A 187 4.73 7.73 10.04
CA TRP A 187 3.84 7.94 8.91
C TRP A 187 2.38 7.74 9.29
N THR A 188 2.06 6.66 10.02
CA THR A 188 0.72 6.42 10.56
C THR A 188 0.30 7.51 11.53
N GLY A 189 1.20 7.97 12.40
CA GLY A 189 0.95 9.09 13.31
C GLY A 189 0.64 10.39 12.57
N LEU A 190 1.39 10.70 11.51
CA LEU A 190 1.14 11.84 10.65
C LEU A 190 -0.21 11.73 9.93
N GLY A 191 -0.51 10.57 9.34
CA GLY A 191 -1.80 10.31 8.70
C GLY A 191 -2.97 10.45 9.66
N GLY A 192 -2.82 9.95 10.89
CA GLY A 192 -3.79 10.13 11.97
C GLY A 192 -3.99 11.60 12.35
N LEU A 193 -2.92 12.38 12.43
CA LEU A 193 -2.99 13.81 12.75
C LEU A 193 -3.65 14.64 11.64
N ILE A 194 -3.36 14.33 10.38
CA ILE A 194 -4.05 14.92 9.22
C ILE A 194 -5.53 14.53 9.25
N GLY A 195 -5.84 13.25 9.49
CA GLY A 195 -7.21 12.76 9.58
C GLY A 195 -8.01 13.44 10.70
N LEU A 196 -7.42 13.55 11.89
CA LEU A 196 -8.02 14.25 13.02
C LEU A 196 -8.27 15.72 12.68
N ARG A 197 -7.30 16.39 12.03
CA ARG A 197 -7.43 17.78 11.60
C ARG A 197 -8.57 17.98 10.60
N LEU A 198 -8.68 17.10 9.60
CA LEU A 198 -9.75 17.15 8.61
C LEU A 198 -11.11 16.88 9.26
N LEU A 199 -11.19 15.92 10.18
CA LEU A 199 -12.41 15.63 10.93
C LEU A 199 -12.88 16.86 11.74
N PHE A 200 -11.96 17.56 12.41
CA PHE A 200 -12.26 18.83 13.07
C PHE A 200 -12.76 19.89 12.08
N PHE A 201 -12.14 20.02 10.90
CA PHE A 201 -12.53 21.01 9.89
C PHE A 201 -13.93 20.75 9.31
N PHE A 202 -14.39 19.50 9.26
CA PHE A 202 -15.73 19.16 8.75
C PHE A 202 -16.81 19.11 9.84
N THR A 203 -16.43 19.22 11.11
CA THR A 203 -17.36 19.15 12.25
C THR A 203 -17.72 20.54 12.80
N PHE A 204 -16.89 21.55 12.57
CA PHE A 204 -17.07 22.94 12.99
C PHE A 204 -17.14 23.88 11.79
#